data_AF-A0A3M1DYM1-F1
#
_entry.id   AF-A0A3M1DYM1-F1
#
_cell.length_a   1.000
_cell.length_b   1.000
_cell.length_c   1.000
_cell.angle_alpha   90.00
_cell.angle_beta   90.00
_cell.angle_gamma   90.00
#
_symmetry.space_group_name_H-M   'P 1'
#
loop_
_entity.id
_entity.type
_entity.pdbx_description
1 polymer ?
#
loop_
_entity_poly.entity_id
_entity_poly.type
_entity_poly.pdbx_seq_one_letter_code
_entity_poly.pdbx_strand_id
1 'polypeptide(L)'
;MLLQAAQEMGIHLSSSWLIGGALSDMVAAWRAGCGRYMVLTGRGRQELVRCWKTGEWGFRVALDLDHAIRALLQMERISGRISVPVWDSW
;
A
#
# COMPACT_ATOMS: atom_id res chain seq x y z
N MET A 1 -2.41 -4.87 14.93
CA MET A 1 -3.36 -5.04 13.81
C MET A 1 -2.76 -5.83 12.65
N LEU A 2 -1.69 -5.40 11.95
CA LEU A 2 -1.19 -6.16 10.78
C LEU A 2 -0.74 -7.59 11.10
N LEU A 3 0.01 -7.79 12.18
CA LEU A 3 0.43 -9.13 12.63
C LEU A 3 -0.76 -10.00 13.05
N GLN A 4 -1.79 -9.37 13.64
CA GLN A 4 -3.02 -10.06 14.03
C GLN A 4 -3.81 -10.48 12.79
N ALA A 5 -3.98 -9.61 11.80
CA ALA A 5 -4.60 -9.95 10.53
C ALA A 5 -3.85 -11.09 9.82
N ALA A 6 -2.51 -11.12 9.89
CA ALA A 6 -1.72 -12.23 9.38
C ALA A 6 -2.06 -13.57 10.04
N GLN A 7 -2.22 -13.59 11.36
CA GLN A 7 -2.61 -14.81 12.08
C GLN A 7 -4.06 -15.21 11.80
N GLU A 8 -4.99 -14.26 11.87
CA GLU A 8 -6.43 -14.53 11.78
C GLU A 8 -6.86 -14.91 10.35
N MET A 9 -6.20 -14.33 9.34
CA MET A 9 -6.58 -14.50 7.93
C MET A 9 -5.61 -15.40 7.15
N GLY A 10 -4.52 -15.86 7.78
CA GLY A 10 -3.49 -16.66 7.10
C GLY A 10 -2.77 -15.91 5.96
N ILE A 11 -2.70 -14.59 6.02
CA ILE A 11 -2.07 -13.77 4.96
C ILE A 11 -0.56 -13.65 5.15
N HIS A 12 0.17 -13.79 4.06
CA HIS A 12 1.61 -13.51 4.03
C HIS A 12 1.86 -12.01 3.85
N LEU A 13 2.37 -11.36 4.89
CA LEU A 13 2.58 -9.91 4.91
C LEU A 13 3.65 -9.45 3.90
N SER A 14 4.68 -10.27 3.64
CA SER A 14 5.72 -9.99 2.65
C SER A 14 5.21 -9.95 1.20
N SER A 15 4.06 -10.55 0.93
CA SER A 15 3.35 -10.49 -0.36
C SER A 15 2.08 -9.66 -0.26
N SER A 16 1.93 -8.85 0.79
CA SER A 16 0.79 -7.97 1.01
C SER A 16 1.19 -6.51 0.88
N TRP A 17 0.20 -5.66 0.60
CA TRP A 17 0.38 -4.22 0.50
C TRP A 17 -0.49 -3.51 1.51
N LEU A 18 0.07 -2.52 2.19
CA LEU A 18 -0.70 -1.55 2.98
C LEU A 18 -0.87 -0.26 2.18
N ILE A 19 -2.12 0.20 2.06
CA ILE A 19 -2.47 1.49 1.47
C ILE A 19 -3.04 2.38 2.58
N GLY A 20 -2.36 3.49 2.88
CA GLY A 20 -2.69 4.34 4.02
C GLY A 20 -2.40 5.81 3.78
N GLY A 21 -2.90 6.68 4.67
CA GLY A 21 -2.77 8.13 4.56
C GLY A 21 -1.96 8.75 5.70
N ALA A 22 -1.40 7.95 6.61
CA ALA A 22 -0.68 8.42 7.78
C ALA A 22 0.78 7.93 7.80
N LEU A 23 1.65 8.68 8.47
CA LEU A 23 3.02 8.26 8.76
C LEU A 23 3.05 6.93 9.53
N SER A 24 2.14 6.76 10.50
CA SER A 24 2.01 5.53 11.29
C SER A 24 1.76 4.31 10.42
N ASP A 25 0.99 4.46 9.34
CA ASP A 25 0.70 3.39 8.39
C ASP A 25 1.98 2.94 7.68
N MET A 26 2.80 3.91 7.24
CA MET A 26 4.06 3.65 6.52
C MET A 26 5.10 2.97 7.40
N VAL A 27 5.18 3.37 8.67
CA VAL A 27 6.08 2.76 9.66
C VAL A 27 5.58 1.36 10.04
N ALA A 28 4.28 1.20 10.29
CA ALA A 28 3.71 -0.09 10.67
C ALA A 28 3.89 -1.13 9.57
N ALA A 29 3.59 -0.77 8.32
CA ALA A 29 3.74 -1.65 7.17
C ALA A 29 5.21 -2.05 6.94
N TRP A 30 6.15 -1.11 7.11
CA TRP A 30 7.58 -1.40 7.00
C TRP A 30 8.02 -2.44 8.02
N ARG A 31 7.67 -2.22 9.29
CA ARG A 31 7.99 -3.16 10.38
C ARG A 31 7.31 -4.51 10.22
N ALA A 32 6.14 -4.54 9.60
CA ALA A 32 5.39 -5.76 9.31
C ALA A 32 5.90 -6.50 8.06
N GLY A 33 6.79 -5.89 7.26
CA GLY A 33 7.32 -6.47 6.03
C GLY A 33 6.42 -6.31 4.80
N CYS A 34 5.39 -5.45 4.86
CA CYS A 34 4.48 -5.22 3.74
C CYS A 34 5.06 -4.25 2.70
N GLY A 35 4.59 -4.37 1.47
CA GLY A 35 4.62 -3.28 0.50
C GLY A 35 3.79 -2.08 0.99
N ARG A 36 4.10 -0.88 0.51
CA ARG A 36 3.56 0.37 1.08
C ARG A 36 3.15 1.37 0.00
N TYR A 37 1.92 1.86 0.09
CA TYR A 37 1.40 3.01 -0.67
C TYR A 37 0.85 4.08 0.28
N MET A 38 1.29 5.31 0.09
CA MET A 38 0.69 6.50 0.67
C MET A 38 -0.30 7.12 -0.31
N VAL A 39 -1.56 7.26 0.08
CA VAL A 39 -2.55 8.00 -0.69
C VAL A 39 -2.60 9.46 -0.25
N LEU A 40 -2.83 10.39 -1.19
CA LEU A 40 -2.86 11.83 -0.94
C LEU A 40 -4.27 12.36 -0.61
N THR A 41 -5.25 11.49 -0.43
CA THR A 41 -6.57 11.85 0.08
C THR A 41 -6.56 12.02 1.60
N GLY A 42 -7.57 12.72 2.12
CA GLY A 42 -7.68 13.00 3.57
C GLY A 42 -6.46 13.74 4.11
N ARG A 43 -5.78 13.13 5.10
CA ARG A 43 -4.57 13.70 5.74
C ARG A 43 -3.27 13.38 4.99
N GLY A 44 -3.31 12.58 3.93
CA GLY A 44 -2.13 12.07 3.23
C GLY A 44 -1.15 13.13 2.75
N ARG A 45 -1.64 14.24 2.19
CA ARG A 45 -0.76 15.36 1.75
C ARG A 45 0.05 15.96 2.89
N GLN A 46 -0.58 16.13 4.06
CA GLN A 46 0.07 16.71 5.24
C GLN A 46 1.06 15.71 5.85
N GLU A 47 0.66 14.44 5.89
CA GLU A 47 1.48 13.35 6.41
C GLU A 47 2.68 13.02 5.50
N LEU A 48 2.58 13.22 4.18
CA LEU A 48 3.70 13.08 3.26
C LEU A 48 4.83 14.06 3.62
N VAL A 49 4.49 15.31 3.91
CA VAL A 49 5.47 16.31 4.37
C VAL A 49 6.12 15.88 5.68
N ARG A 50 5.36 15.26 6.59
CA ARG A 50 5.90 14.71 7.85
C ARG A 50 6.85 13.55 7.58
N CYS A 51 6.51 12.62 6.69
CA CYS A 51 7.39 11.52 6.29
C CYS A 51 8.74 12.04 5.78
N TRP A 52 8.73 13.05 4.91
CA TRP A 52 9.96 13.65 4.41
C TRP A 52 10.80 14.30 5.50
N LYS A 53 10.16 14.98 6.46
CA LYS A 53 10.85 15.59 7.61
C LYS A 53 11.45 14.57 8.56
N THR A 54 10.80 13.42 8.74
CA THR A 54 11.28 12.35 9.63
C THR A 54 12.21 11.37 8.93
N GLY A 55 12.48 11.55 7.63
CA GLY A 55 13.31 10.64 6.85
C GLY A 55 12.67 9.28 6.61
N GLU A 56 11.33 9.21 6.58
CA GLU A 56 10.63 7.99 6.21
C GLU A 56 10.44 7.91 4.70
N TRP A 57 10.95 6.83 4.11
CA TRP A 57 11.02 6.60 2.67
C TRP A 57 10.61 5.17 2.31
N GLY A 58 10.68 4.84 1.01
CA GLY A 58 10.49 3.48 0.50
C GLY A 58 9.03 3.03 0.40
N PHE A 59 8.10 3.99 0.37
CA PHE A 59 6.71 3.77 0.00
C PHE A 59 6.41 4.46 -1.32
N ARG A 60 5.40 3.95 -2.04
CA ARG A 60 4.90 4.57 -3.26
C ARG A 60 3.85 5.62 -2.92
N VAL A 61 3.64 6.61 -3.78
CA VAL A 61 2.64 7.66 -3.57
C VAL A 61 1.58 7.56 -4.66
N ALA A 62 0.31 7.63 -4.27
CA ALA A 62 -0.84 7.65 -5.17
C ALA A 62 -1.77 8.82 -4.82
N LEU A 63 -2.47 9.34 -5.82
CA LEU A 63 -3.38 10.48 -5.62
C LEU A 63 -4.53 10.13 -4.67
N ASP A 64 -5.07 8.93 -4.84
CA ASP A 64 -6.18 8.36 -4.08
C ASP A 64 -6.09 6.81 -4.09
N LEU A 65 -7.11 6.16 -3.52
CA LEU A 65 -7.17 4.70 -3.43
C LEU A 65 -7.33 4.04 -4.82
N ASP A 66 -8.13 4.60 -5.71
CA ASP A 66 -8.35 4.04 -7.05
C ASP A 66 -7.03 4.02 -7.85
N HIS A 67 -6.30 5.13 -7.83
CA HIS A 67 -4.97 5.22 -8.43
C HIS A 67 -3.99 4.20 -7.81
N ALA A 68 -3.99 4.02 -6.49
CA ALA A 68 -3.13 3.03 -5.82
C ALA A 68 -3.43 1.60 -6.29
N ILE A 69 -4.71 1.23 -6.39
CA ILE A 69 -5.16 -0.09 -6.82
C ILE A 69 -4.82 -0.33 -8.30
N ARG A 70 -5.09 0.63 -9.18
CA ARG A 70 -4.73 0.51 -10.61
C ARG A 70 -3.23 0.29 -10.80
N ALA A 71 -2.40 1.07 -10.09
CA ALA A 71 -0.96 0.91 -10.15
C ALA A 71 -0.49 -0.46 -9.61
N LEU A 72 -1.07 -0.91 -8.50
CA LEU A 72 -0.76 -2.22 -7.92
C LEU A 72 -1.14 -3.36 -8.85
N LEU A 73 -2.35 -3.37 -9.41
CA LEU A 73 -2.80 -4.40 -10.34
C LEU A 73 -1.94 -4.46 -11.60
N GLN A 74 -1.55 -3.30 -12.14
CA GLN A 74 -0.64 -3.23 -13.29
C GLN A 74 0.73 -3.84 -12.95
N MET A 75 1.28 -3.56 -11.77
CA MET A 75 2.54 -4.15 -11.32
C MET A 75 2.44 -5.67 -11.14
N GLU A 76 1.40 -6.16 -10.46
CA GLU A 76 1.23 -7.59 -10.21
C GLU A 76 1.03 -8.36 -11.52
N ARG A 77 0.35 -7.77 -12.51
CA ARG A 77 0.20 -8.32 -13.87
C ARG A 77 1.54 -8.46 -14.59
N ILE A 78 2.41 -7.44 -14.51
CA ILE A 78 3.76 -7.49 -15.11
C ILE A 78 4.61 -8.56 -14.40
N SER A 79 4.48 -8.70 -13.08
CA SER A 79 5.23 -9.68 -12.31
C SER A 79 4.73 -11.13 -12.45
N GLY A 80 3.62 -11.35 -13.16
CA GLY A 80 3.02 -12.68 -13.37
C GLY A 80 2.37 -13.29 -12.12
N ARG A 81 2.25 -12.53 -11.03
CA ARG A 81 1.69 -12.99 -9.75
C ARG A 81 0.17 -13.05 -9.72
N ILE A 82 -0.51 -12.31 -10.60
CA ILE A 82 -1.97 -12.32 -10.70
C ILE A 82 -2.38 -12.52 -12.16
N SER A 83 -3.09 -13.62 -12.42
CA SER A 83 -3.93 -13.78 -13.60
C SER A 83 -5.31 -13.18 -13.31
N VAL A 84 -5.46 -11.87 -13.53
CA VAL A 84 -6.78 -11.23 -13.40
C VAL A 84 -7.62 -11.60 -14.62
N PRO A 85 -8.83 -12.15 -14.45
CA PRO A 85 -9.79 -12.23 -15.54
C PRO A 85 -10.10 -10.80 -16.00
N VAL A 86 -10.17 -10.59 -17.32
CA VAL A 86 -10.67 -9.34 -17.89
C VAL A 86 -12.16 -9.26 -17.54
N TRP A 87 -12.49 -8.64 -16.41
CA TRP A 87 -13.85 -8.18 -16.18
C TRP A 87 -13.95 -6.81 -16.83
N ASP A 88 -14.88 -6.71 -17.77
CA ASP A 88 -15.04 -5.61 -18.69
C ASP A 88 -15.12 -4.23 -18.02
N SER A 89 -14.59 -3.28 -18.78
CA SER A 89 -14.75 -1.84 -18.69
C SER A 89 -16.16 -1.41 -18.27
N TRP A 90 -16.23 -0.64 -17.19
CA TRP A 90 -17.29 0.33 -16.91
C TRP A 90 -16.70 1.73 -16.93
#